data_AF-A0A164SGW0-F1
#
_entry.id   AF-A0A164SGW0-F1
#
_cell.length_a   1.000
_cell.length_b   1.000
_cell.length_c   1.000
_cell.angle_alpha   90.00
_cell.angle_beta   90.00
_cell.angle_gamma   90.00
#
_symmetry.space_group_name_H-M   'P 1'
#
loop_
_entity.id
_entity.type
_entity.pdbx_description
1 polymer ?
#
loop_
_entity_poly.entity_id
_entity_poly.type
_entity_poly.pdbx_seq_one_letter_code
_entity_poly.pdbx_strand_id
1 'polypeptide(L)' 'GPAIPRRDSPDVYDDYCITVLLLFKPWRKPTDLLHTFATHADALSDFLNVCSSRISRIIDNIQLLTECRDARN' A
#
# COMPACT_ATOMS: atom_id res chain seq x y z
N GLY A 1 -4.46 -11.47 12.89
CA GLY A 1 -4.65 -11.45 11.43
C GLY A 1 -3.31 -11.60 10.72
N PRO A 2 -3.29 -11.83 9.40
CA PRO A 2 -2.06 -11.92 8.62
C PRO A 2 -1.30 -10.58 8.62
N ALA A 3 0.00 -10.68 8.33
CA ALA A 3 0.89 -9.54 8.17
C ALA A 3 0.51 -8.67 6.96
N ILE A 4 0.82 -7.37 7.03
CA ILE A 4 0.84 -6.54 5.82
C ILE A 4 1.98 -7.05 4.92
N PRO A 5 1.73 -7.26 3.61
CA PRO A 5 2.78 -7.71 2.68
C PRO A 5 3.91 -6.68 2.57
N ARG A 6 5.13 -7.16 2.27
CA ARG A 6 6.26 -6.24 2.08
C ARG A 6 6.23 -5.63 0.68
N ARG A 7 6.55 -4.33 0.63
CA ARG A 7 6.73 -3.58 -0.61
C ARG A 7 7.88 -4.11 -1.49
N ASP A 8 8.91 -4.69 -0.88
CA ASP A 8 10.15 -5.11 -1.56
C ASP A 8 10.05 -6.49 -2.24
N SER A 9 8.99 -7.24 -1.98
CA SER A 9 8.82 -8.61 -2.50
C SER A 9 7.92 -8.60 -3.74
N PRO A 10 8.44 -8.92 -4.94
CA PRO A 10 7.67 -8.85 -6.19
C PRO A 10 6.45 -9.78 -6.18
N ASP A 11 6.56 -10.93 -5.53
CA ASP A 11 5.51 -11.95 -5.50
C ASP A 11 4.25 -11.49 -4.78
N VAL A 12 4.38 -10.53 -3.85
CA VAL A 12 3.28 -10.00 -3.04
C VAL A 12 3.11 -8.48 -3.20
N TYR A 13 3.76 -7.89 -4.20
CA TYR A 13 3.73 -6.45 -4.41
C TYR A 13 2.33 -5.94 -4.77
N ASP A 14 1.57 -6.71 -5.58
CA ASP A 14 0.19 -6.33 -5.92
C ASP A 14 -0.72 -6.37 -4.67
N ASP A 15 -0.55 -7.39 -3.81
CA ASP A 15 -1.26 -7.48 -2.53
C ASP A 15 -0.89 -6.34 -1.58
N TYR A 16 0.38 -5.92 -1.56
CA TYR A 16 0.82 -4.71 -0.86
C TYR A 16 0.09 -3.48 -1.39
N CYS A 17 0.02 -3.29 -2.72
CA CYS A 17 -0.65 -2.17 -3.34
C CYS A 17 -2.14 -2.11 -2.98
N ILE A 18 -2.84 -3.24 -3.10
CA ILE A 18 -4.24 -3.36 -2.72
C ILE A 18 -4.42 -3.03 -1.24
N THR A 19 -3.57 -3.58 -0.37
CA THR A 19 -3.65 -3.36 1.08
C THR A 19 -3.53 -1.88 1.44
N VAL A 20 -2.55 -1.17 0.87
CA VAL A 20 -2.35 0.26 1.14
C VAL A 20 -3.51 1.10 0.60
N LEU A 21 -3.95 0.82 -0.63
CA LEU A 21 -5.10 1.51 -1.21
C LEU A 21 -6.37 1.30 -0.38
N LEU A 22 -6.63 0.07 0.07
CA LEU A 22 -7.79 -0.28 0.90
C LEU A 22 -7.80 0.47 2.23
N LEU A 23 -6.64 0.65 2.86
CA LEU A 23 -6.51 1.27 4.18
C LEU A 23 -6.56 2.80 4.13
N PHE A 24 -5.97 3.42 3.10
CA PHE A 24 -5.69 4.85 3.10
C PHE A 24 -6.41 5.65 2.02
N LYS A 25 -6.80 5.03 0.91
CA LYS A 25 -7.58 5.72 -0.12
C LYS A 25 -9.04 5.78 0.35
N PRO A 26 -9.75 6.92 0.21
CA PRO A 26 -11.18 6.94 0.42
C PRO A 26 -11.87 6.20 -0.73
N TRP A 27 -12.61 5.13 -0.44
CA TRP A 27 -13.36 4.36 -1.43
C TRP A 27 -14.78 4.05 -0.91
N ARG A 28 -15.74 3.98 -1.82
CA ARG A 28 -17.11 3.52 -1.56
C ARG A 28 -17.42 2.24 -2.33
N LYS A 29 -16.72 2.01 -3.44
CA LYS A 29 -16.83 0.82 -4.30
C LYS A 29 -15.43 0.28 -4.61
N PRO A 30 -15.28 -1.02 -4.89
CA PRO A 30 -13.98 -1.60 -5.28
C PRO A 30 -13.34 -0.91 -6.49
N THR A 31 -14.15 -0.43 -7.43
CA THR A 31 -13.70 0.32 -8.61
C THR A 31 -13.00 1.64 -8.27
N ASP A 32 -13.26 2.22 -7.10
CA ASP A 32 -12.61 3.47 -6.67
C ASP A 32 -11.13 3.24 -6.35
N LEU A 33 -10.73 2.00 -6.03
CA LEU A 33 -9.33 1.64 -5.71
C LEU A 33 -8.43 1.80 -6.94
N LEU A 34 -8.80 1.20 -8.08
CA LEU A 34 -8.09 1.35 -9.36
C LEU A 34 -8.44 2.63 -10.11
N HIS A 35 -9.66 3.17 -9.94
CA HIS A 35 -10.17 4.28 -10.75
C HIS A 35 -10.01 4.02 -12.27
N THR A 36 -9.10 4.72 -12.94
CA THR A 36 -8.80 4.63 -14.38
C THR A 36 -7.48 3.94 -14.67
N PHE A 37 -6.75 3.50 -13.64
CA PHE A 37 -5.46 2.85 -13.79
C PHE A 37 -5.63 1.38 -14.20
N ALA A 38 -4.65 0.85 -14.92
CA ALA A 38 -4.65 -0.55 -15.36
C ALA A 38 -4.12 -1.50 -14.27
N THR A 39 -3.31 -1.00 -13.35
CA THR A 39 -2.68 -1.79 -12.27
C THR A 39 -2.85 -1.12 -10.91
N HIS A 40 -2.83 -1.90 -9.83
CA HIS A 40 -2.83 -1.36 -8.47
C HIS A 40 -1.54 -0.61 -8.15
N ALA A 41 -0.42 -0.98 -8.79
CA ALA A 41 0.85 -0.30 -8.67
C ALA A 41 0.75 1.15 -9.17
N ASP A 42 0.16 1.37 -10.35
CA ASP A 42 -0.05 2.70 -10.91
C ASP A 42 -1.00 3.53 -10.03
N ALA A 43 -2.11 2.91 -9.58
CA ALA A 43 -3.06 3.56 -8.69
C ALA A 43 -2.45 3.94 -7.34
N LEU A 44 -1.57 3.10 -6.79
CA LEU A 44 -0.83 3.40 -5.57
C LEU A 44 0.18 4.52 -5.80
N SER A 45 0.91 4.50 -6.91
CA SER A 45 1.87 5.54 -7.25
C SER A 45 1.20 6.91 -7.34
N ASP A 46 0.07 6.99 -8.04
CA ASP A 46 -0.76 8.20 -8.10
C ASP A 46 -1.24 8.62 -6.71
N PHE A 47 -1.78 7.70 -5.92
CA PHE A 47 -2.22 7.98 -4.56
C PHE A 47 -1.10 8.55 -3.68
N LEU A 48 0.11 7.99 -3.74
CA LEU A 48 1.25 8.47 -2.97
C LEU A 48 1.66 9.89 -3.35
N ASN A 49 1.47 10.28 -4.63
CA ASN A 49 1.75 11.64 -5.09
C ASN A 49 0.72 12.68 -4.60
N VAL A 50 -0.54 12.27 -4.42
CA VAL A 50 -1.64 13.18 -4.00
C VAL A 50 -1.93 13.14 -2.51
N CYS A 51 -1.51 12.10 -1.80
CA CYS A 51 -1.82 11.93 -0.39
C CYS A 51 -1.07 12.96 0.48
N SER A 52 -1.61 13.23 1.67
CA SER A 52 -0.92 14.13 2.61
C SER A 52 0.40 13.53 3.10
N SER A 53 1.38 14.39 3.40
CA SER A 53 2.67 13.96 3.96
C SER A 53 2.54 13.18 5.28
N ARG A 54 1.42 13.33 6.00
CA ARG A 54 1.10 12.54 7.19
C ARG A 54 0.76 11.10 6.81
N ILE A 55 -0.05 10.89 5.78
CA ILE A 55 -0.44 9.55 5.31
C ILE A 55 0.79 8.82 4.74
N SER A 56 1.58 9.49 3.89
CA SER A 56 2.84 8.92 3.38
C SER A 56 3.73 8.42 4.51
N ARG A 57 3.97 9.24 5.54
CA ARG A 57 4.77 8.84 6.71
C ARG A 57 4.20 7.65 7.47
N ILE A 58 2.87 7.51 7.55
CA ILE A 58 2.25 6.34 8.19
C ILE A 58 2.52 5.09 7.36
N ILE A 59 2.37 5.16 6.04
CA ILE A 59 2.65 4.05 5.11
C ILE A 59 4.13 3.62 5.23
N ASP A 60 5.04 4.59 5.22
CA ASP A 60 6.48 4.32 5.35
C ASP A 60 6.81 3.65 6.69
N ASN A 61 6.23 4.13 7.80
CA ASN A 61 6.43 3.52 9.12
C ASN A 61 5.89 2.09 9.19
N ILE A 62 4.75 1.81 8.55
CA ILE A 62 4.21 0.45 8.47
C ILE A 62 5.18 -0.48 7.74
N GLN A 63 5.81 0.00 6.65
CA GLN A 63 6.81 -0.78 5.92
C GLN A 63 8.05 -1.03 6.78
N LEU A 64 8.60 0.00 7.40
CA LEU A 64 9.75 -0.12 8.30
C LEU A 64 9.49 -1.11 9.46
N LEU A 65 8.31 -1.07 10.07
CA LEU A 65 7.92 -2.01 11.12
C LEU A 65 7.84 -3.46 10.60
N THR A 66 7.35 -3.63 9.37
CA THR A 66 7.24 -4.95 8.74
C THR A 66 8.61 -5.52 8.41
N GLU A 67 9.50 -4.70 7.83
CA GLU A 67 10.90 -5.04 7.54
C GLU A 67 11.66 -5.40 8.83
N CYS A 68 11.55 -4.59 9.88
CA CYS A 68 12.19 -4.86 11.17
C CYS A 68 11.71 -6.15 11.82
N ARG A 69 10.43 -6.49 11.65
CA ARG A 69 9.87 -7.74 12.18
C ARG A 69 10.34 -8.95 11.39
N ASP A 70 10.44 -8.84 10.07
CA ASP A 70 10.93 -9.92 9.22
C ASP A 70 12.42 -10.20 9.47
N ALA A 71 13.23 -9.16 9.65
CA ALA A 71 14.65 -9.28 9.98
C ALA A 71 14.96 -9.95 11.34
N ARG A 72 13.93 -10.16 12.19
CA ARG A 72 14.04 -10.86 13.47
C ARG A 72 13.69 -12.35 13.39
N ASN A 73 13.22 -12.83 12.25
CA ASN A 73 12.97 -14.24 11.94
C ASN A 73 14.02 -14.78 10.97
#